data_AF-A0A0W8DB77-F1
#
_entry.id   AF-A0A0W8DB77-F1
#
_cell.length_a   1.000
_cell.length_b   1.000
_cell.length_c   1.000
_cell.angle_alpha   90.00
_cell.angle_beta   90.00
_cell.angle_gamma   90.00
#
_symmetry.space_group_name_H-M   'P 1'
#
loop_
_entity.id
_entity.type
_entity.pdbx_description
1 polymer ?
#
loop_
_entity_poly.entity_id
_entity_poly.type
_entity_poly.pdbx_seq_one_letter_code
_entity_poly.pdbx_strand_id
1 'polypeptide(L)'
;MKSVLLGATGEKILIPVICGKNHWCSIMIDLTCKDVLIYDPMNSSYGSKVRPLADKLVTMLPDFAPRKYRVRLYLSELGVQVDSYSCGMYMLLAFEVFAGANTLSLLSRKELQYLRYRYLCMCI
;
A
#
# COMPACT_ATOMS: atom_id res chain seq x y z
N MET A 1 -5.84 -24.26 2.43
CA MET A 1 -5.26 -23.28 1.49
C MET A 1 -3.77 -23.21 1.82
N LYS A 2 -2.86 -23.54 0.89
CA LYS A 2 -1.42 -23.36 1.15
C LYS A 2 -1.17 -21.87 1.38
N SER A 3 -0.44 -21.51 2.44
CA SER A 3 -0.09 -20.12 2.73
C SER A 3 0.65 -19.55 1.52
N VAL A 4 0.08 -18.52 0.89
CA VAL A 4 0.68 -17.86 -0.28
C VAL A 4 1.98 -17.13 0.09
N LEU A 5 2.23 -16.95 1.40
CA LEU A 5 3.36 -16.21 1.96
C LEU A 5 4.30 -17.14 2.74
N LEU A 6 4.19 -18.47 2.52
CA LEU A 6 5.03 -19.46 3.16
C LEU A 6 6.49 -19.25 2.73
N GLY A 7 7.39 -19.08 3.71
CA GLY A 7 8.82 -18.84 3.47
C GLY A 7 9.26 -17.38 3.58
N ALA A 8 8.33 -16.43 3.75
CA ALA A 8 8.69 -15.05 4.05
C ALA A 8 9.18 -14.93 5.51
N THR A 9 10.38 -14.38 5.71
CA THR A 9 11.08 -14.40 7.01
C THR A 9 11.44 -13.02 7.56
N GLY A 10 11.33 -11.96 6.75
CA GLY A 10 11.66 -10.59 7.18
C GLY A 10 11.36 -9.50 6.16
N GLU A 11 10.74 -9.85 5.04
CA GLU A 11 10.50 -8.97 3.90
C GLU A 11 9.42 -7.93 4.17
N LYS A 12 9.48 -6.85 3.37
CA LYS A 12 8.36 -5.94 3.16
C LYS A 12 7.51 -6.47 2.01
N ILE A 13 6.24 -6.74 2.26
CA ILE A 13 5.30 -7.23 1.24
C ILE A 13 4.41 -6.08 0.78
N LEU A 14 4.37 -5.84 -0.52
CA LEU A 14 3.60 -4.78 -1.16
C LEU A 14 2.48 -5.40 -1.99
N ILE A 15 1.23 -5.12 -1.63
CA ILE A 15 0.05 -5.69 -2.29
C ILE A 15 -0.80 -4.55 -2.85
N PRO A 16 -0.82 -4.34 -4.17
CA PRO A 16 -1.76 -3.42 -4.79
C PRO A 16 -3.18 -4.01 -4.73
N VAL A 17 -4.16 -3.18 -4.38
CA VAL A 17 -5.56 -3.60 -4.25
C VAL A 17 -6.44 -2.73 -5.12
N ILE A 18 -7.14 -3.35 -6.08
CA ILE A 18 -8.13 -2.66 -6.91
C ILE A 18 -9.52 -2.77 -6.29
N CYS A 19 -10.06 -1.63 -5.86
CA CYS A 19 -11.40 -1.49 -5.30
C CYS A 19 -12.36 -0.98 -6.38
N GLY A 20 -13.56 -1.57 -6.48
CA GLY A 20 -14.58 -1.10 -7.41
C GLY A 20 -14.18 -1.13 -8.90
N LYS A 21 -13.13 -1.88 -9.25
CA LYS A 21 -12.52 -1.97 -10.59
C LYS A 21 -11.84 -0.70 -11.10
N ASN A 22 -11.74 0.37 -10.31
CA ASN A 22 -11.19 1.64 -10.76
C ASN A 22 -10.41 2.44 -9.70
N HIS A 23 -10.44 2.03 -8.43
CA HIS A 23 -9.75 2.74 -7.35
C HIS A 23 -8.61 1.91 -6.80
N TRP A 24 -7.38 2.44 -6.85
CA TRP A 24 -6.21 1.78 -6.29
C TRP A 24 -6.01 2.15 -4.82
N CYS A 25 -5.94 1.12 -3.99
CA CYS A 25 -5.48 1.15 -2.61
C CYS A 25 -4.27 0.21 -2.47
N SER A 26 -3.68 0.14 -1.28
CA SER A 26 -2.68 -0.89 -1.00
C SER A 26 -2.74 -1.46 0.41
N ILE A 27 -2.15 -2.64 0.54
CA ILE A 27 -1.77 -3.27 1.79
C ILE A 27 -0.25 -3.41 1.78
N MET A 28 0.42 -2.87 2.78
CA MET A 28 1.87 -2.92 2.96
C MET A 28 2.16 -3.63 4.29
N ILE A 29 2.91 -4.73 4.24
CA ILE A 29 3.19 -5.57 5.40
C ILE A 29 4.67 -5.53 5.70
N ASP A 30 5.03 -5.18 6.93
CA ASP A 30 6.39 -5.29 7.44
C ASP A 30 6.47 -6.51 8.34
N LEU A 31 7.13 -7.57 7.86
CA LEU A 31 7.29 -8.80 8.64
C LEU A 31 8.24 -8.63 9.83
N THR A 32 9.12 -7.64 9.82
CA THR A 32 10.05 -7.37 10.92
C THR A 32 9.34 -6.59 12.01
N CYS A 33 8.71 -5.46 11.65
CA CYS A 33 7.98 -4.59 12.58
C CYS A 33 6.62 -5.16 13.00
N LYS A 34 6.16 -6.23 12.34
CA LYS A 34 4.82 -6.84 12.52
C LYS A 34 3.69 -5.83 12.31
N ASP A 35 3.88 -4.91 11.37
CA ASP A 35 2.92 -3.86 11.03
C ASP A 35 2.26 -4.16 9.68
N VAL A 36 0.96 -3.89 9.59
CA VAL A 36 0.18 -3.98 8.35
C VAL A 36 -0.51 -2.64 8.14
N LEU A 37 -0.15 -1.98 7.06
CA LEU A 37 -0.59 -0.64 6.71
C LEU A 37 -1.52 -0.70 5.50
N ILE A 38 -2.71 -0.16 5.65
CA ILE A 38 -3.70 -0.03 4.57
C ILE A 38 -3.67 1.40 4.09
N TYR A 39 -3.35 1.62 2.83
CA TYR A 39 -3.34 2.96 2.25
C TYR A 39 -4.47 3.16 1.24
N ASP A 40 -5.24 4.22 1.45
CA ASP A 40 -6.26 4.72 0.53
C ASP A 40 -5.92 6.17 0.18
N PRO A 41 -5.42 6.44 -1.05
CA PRO A 41 -5.03 7.78 -1.48
C PRO A 41 -6.12 8.85 -1.34
N MET A 42 -7.39 8.46 -1.43
CA MET A 42 -8.53 9.37 -1.37
C MET A 42 -9.13 9.49 0.04
N ASN A 43 -8.56 8.80 1.03
CA ASN A 43 -9.12 8.66 2.38
C ASN A 43 -10.64 8.36 2.35
N SER A 44 -11.02 7.44 1.46
CA SER A 44 -12.41 7.12 1.17
C SER A 44 -12.91 5.98 2.08
N SER A 45 -14.16 5.56 1.85
CA SER A 45 -14.69 4.35 2.51
C SER A 45 -13.98 3.06 2.09
N TYR A 46 -13.20 3.06 1.00
CA TYR A 46 -12.48 1.88 0.54
C TYR A 46 -11.40 1.42 1.52
N GLY A 47 -10.69 2.32 2.22
CA GLY A 47 -9.73 1.94 3.25
C GLY A 47 -10.32 0.98 4.31
N SER A 48 -11.55 1.24 4.76
CA SER A 48 -12.28 0.36 5.68
C SER A 48 -12.70 -0.96 5.04
N LYS A 49 -13.00 -0.97 3.73
CA LYS A 49 -13.36 -2.19 2.97
C LYS A 49 -12.16 -3.07 2.62
N VAL A 50 -10.95 -2.51 2.58
CA VAL A 50 -9.70 -3.25 2.38
C VAL A 50 -9.26 -3.97 3.66
N ARG A 51 -9.66 -3.46 4.84
CA ARG A 51 -9.27 -4.06 6.13
C ARG A 51 -9.60 -5.55 6.28
N PRO A 52 -10.82 -6.04 5.98
CA PRO A 52 -11.11 -7.48 6.04
C PRO A 52 -10.17 -8.33 5.17
N LEU A 53 -9.73 -7.81 4.01
CA LEU A 53 -8.74 -8.49 3.17
C LEU A 53 -7.37 -8.52 3.85
N ALA A 54 -6.94 -7.41 4.45
CA ALA A 54 -5.69 -7.35 5.22
C ALA A 54 -5.70 -8.30 6.43
N ASP A 55 -6.80 -8.33 7.20
CA ASP A 55 -6.97 -9.24 8.33
C ASP A 55 -6.89 -10.70 7.87
N LYS A 56 -7.53 -11.05 6.74
CA LYS A 56 -7.42 -12.39 6.16
C LYS A 56 -6.00 -12.73 5.72
N LEU A 57 -5.29 -11.79 5.08
CA LEU A 57 -3.89 -11.98 4.68
C LEU A 57 -2.99 -12.24 5.88
N VAL A 58 -3.21 -11.54 6.99
CA VAL A 58 -2.46 -11.74 8.25
C VAL A 58 -2.57 -13.18 8.75
N THR A 59 -3.75 -13.80 8.66
CA THR A 59 -3.93 -15.21 9.08
C THR A 59 -3.14 -16.21 8.23
N MET A 60 -2.66 -15.78 7.06
CA MET A 60 -1.87 -16.59 6.15
C MET A 60 -0.36 -16.31 6.25
N LEU A 61 0.06 -15.38 7.12
CA LEU A 61 1.47 -15.06 7.31
C LEU A 61 2.21 -16.18 8.06
N PRO A 62 3.53 -16.33 7.83
CA PRO A 62 4.37 -17.24 8.61
C PRO A 62 4.27 -16.98 10.12
N ASP A 63 4.24 -18.08 10.88
CA ASP A 63 4.15 -18.06 12.34
C ASP A 63 2.98 -17.20 12.86
N PHE A 64 1.84 -17.24 12.16
CA PHE A 64 0.65 -16.51 12.57
C PHE A 64 0.27 -16.88 14.01
N ALA A 65 0.09 -15.85 14.83
CA ALA A 65 -0.51 -15.94 16.14
C ALA A 65 -1.50 -14.78 16.30
N PRO A 66 -2.60 -14.97 17.05
CA PRO A 66 -3.53 -13.89 17.35
C PRO A 66 -2.80 -12.65 17.89
N ARG A 67 -3.17 -11.46 17.38
CA ARG A 67 -2.62 -10.15 17.80
C ARG A 67 -1.12 -9.94 17.53
N LYS A 68 -0.46 -10.83 16.79
CA LYS A 68 0.95 -10.67 16.42
C LYS A 68 1.19 -9.49 15.47
N TYR A 69 0.29 -9.28 14.52
CA TYR A 69 0.36 -8.20 13.55
C TYR A 69 -0.65 -7.10 13.85
N ARG A 70 -0.23 -5.85 13.73
CA ARG A 70 -1.10 -4.68 13.92
C ARG A 70 -1.58 -4.14 12.57
N VAL A 71 -2.88 -4.23 12.32
CA VAL A 71 -3.51 -3.70 11.09
C VAL A 71 -4.03 -2.28 11.32
N ARG A 72 -3.51 -1.29 10.60
CA ARG A 72 -3.90 0.13 10.72
C ARG A 72 -3.97 0.83 9.37
N LEU A 73 -4.66 1.97 9.33
CA LEU A 73 -4.63 2.85 8.16
C LEU A 73 -3.27 3.54 8.10
N TYR A 74 -2.75 3.71 6.90
CA TYR A 74 -1.56 4.50 6.63
C TYR A 74 -1.98 5.95 6.39
N LEU A 75 -1.51 6.83 7.28
CA LEU A 75 -1.62 8.28 7.09
C LEU A 75 -0.33 8.74 6.42
N SER A 76 -0.46 9.23 5.20
CA SER A 76 0.68 9.62 4.36
C SER A 76 0.83 11.14 4.34
N GLU A 77 2.08 11.60 4.33
CA GLU A 77 2.45 13.00 4.10
C GLU A 77 2.30 13.44 2.63
N LEU A 78 1.94 12.52 1.72
CA LEU A 78 1.64 12.81 0.31
C LEU A 78 0.37 13.67 0.14
N GLY A 79 -0.44 13.79 1.20
CA GLY A 79 -1.76 14.43 1.17
C GLY A 79 -2.85 13.49 0.65
N VAL A 80 -4.07 14.03 0.56
CA VAL A 80 -5.23 13.33 -0.02
C VAL A 80 -5.29 13.63 -1.51
N GLN A 81 -5.44 12.60 -2.32
CA GLN A 81 -5.71 12.77 -3.74
C GLN A 81 -7.07 13.46 -3.94
N VAL A 82 -7.06 14.53 -4.73
CA VAL A 82 -8.26 15.32 -5.06
C VAL A 82 -8.75 15.14 -6.50
N ASP A 83 -7.93 14.57 -7.39
CA ASP A 83 -8.35 14.23 -8.76
C ASP A 83 -8.95 12.81 -8.85
N SER A 84 -9.47 12.42 -10.02
CA SER A 84 -10.14 11.13 -10.22
C SER A 84 -9.27 10.01 -10.80
N TYR A 85 -7.97 10.23 -10.99
CA TYR A 85 -7.14 9.35 -11.83
C TYR A 85 -5.70 9.13 -11.32
N SER A 86 -5.30 9.74 -10.20
CA SER A 86 -3.96 9.62 -9.63
C SER A 86 -3.79 8.50 -8.59
N CYS A 87 -4.82 7.73 -8.24
CA CYS A 87 -4.75 6.77 -7.13
C CYS A 87 -3.63 5.73 -7.27
N GLY A 88 -3.42 5.23 -8.49
CA GLY A 88 -2.29 4.32 -8.77
C GLY A 88 -0.93 4.98 -8.51
N MET A 89 -0.78 6.27 -8.80
CA MET A 89 0.45 7.00 -8.57
C MET A 89 0.74 7.20 -7.09
N TYR A 90 -0.25 7.65 -6.33
CA TYR A 90 -0.12 7.77 -4.87
C TYR A 90 0.21 6.42 -4.24
N MET A 91 -0.43 5.34 -4.69
CA MET A 91 -0.16 3.98 -4.24
C MET A 91 1.31 3.57 -4.51
N LEU A 92 1.83 3.80 -5.72
CA LEU A 92 3.23 3.49 -6.05
C LEU A 92 4.22 4.31 -5.22
N LEU A 93 3.93 5.58 -4.97
CA LEU A 93 4.79 6.43 -4.15
C LEU A 93 4.77 6.01 -2.67
N ALA A 94 3.60 5.60 -2.15
CA ALA A 94 3.52 5.01 -0.82
C ALA A 94 4.35 3.72 -0.72
N PHE A 95 4.41 2.91 -1.78
CA PHE A 95 5.30 1.76 -1.84
C PHE A 95 6.78 2.14 -1.82
N GLU A 96 7.20 3.15 -2.57
CA GLU A 96 8.58 3.65 -2.51
C GLU A 96 8.95 4.11 -1.10
N VAL A 97 8.10 4.92 -0.45
CA VAL A 97 8.32 5.38 0.93
C VAL A 97 8.36 4.20 1.90
N PHE A 98 7.44 3.25 1.79
CA PHE A 98 7.43 2.05 2.63
C PHE A 98 8.68 1.20 2.43
N ALA A 99 9.20 1.11 1.21
CA ALA A 99 10.44 0.42 0.88
C ALA A 99 11.71 1.14 1.39
N GLY A 100 11.59 2.39 1.86
CA GLY A 100 12.69 3.17 2.44
C GLY A 100 13.21 4.29 1.55
N ALA A 101 12.50 4.66 0.48
CA ALA A 101 12.80 5.87 -0.27
C ALA A 101 12.56 7.12 0.61
N ASN A 102 13.23 8.21 0.28
CA ASN A 102 13.04 9.49 0.96
C ASN A 102 11.58 9.93 0.87
N THR A 103 11.04 10.36 2.01
CA THR A 103 9.66 10.82 2.10
C THR A 103 9.44 12.02 1.19
N LEU A 104 8.54 11.86 0.22
CA LEU A 104 7.95 12.98 -0.51
C LEU A 104 6.77 13.52 0.29
N SER A 105 6.65 14.84 0.40
CA SER A 105 5.50 15.51 0.98
C SER A 105 4.85 16.41 -0.06
N LEU A 106 3.50 16.46 -0.05
CA LEU A 106 2.69 17.36 -0.87
C LEU A 106 3.12 17.52 -2.33
N LEU A 107 2.65 16.60 -3.19
CA LEU A 107 3.00 16.63 -4.60
C LEU A 107 2.07 17.53 -5.42
N SER A 108 2.66 18.41 -6.21
CA SER A 108 1.96 19.16 -7.23
C SER A 108 1.50 18.25 -8.38
N ARG A 109 0.52 18.72 -9.14
CA ARG A 109 0.05 18.04 -10.36
C ARG A 109 1.18 17.82 -11.37
N LYS A 110 2.12 18.78 -11.50
CA LYS A 110 3.24 18.68 -12.44
C LYS A 110 4.22 17.59 -12.01
N GLU A 111 4.52 17.49 -10.72
CA GLU A 111 5.36 16.42 -10.18
C GLU A 111 4.72 15.04 -10.36
N LEU A 112 3.42 14.92 -10.12
CA LEU A 112 2.70 13.66 -10.39
C LEU A 112 2.79 13.23 -11.86
N GLN A 113 2.72 14.16 -12.81
CA GLN A 113 2.88 13.84 -14.23
C GLN A 113 4.31 13.43 -14.58
N TYR A 114 5.31 14.12 -14.01
CA TYR A 114 6.71 13.72 -14.15
C TYR A 114 6.93 12.30 -13.60
N LEU A 115 6.39 11.99 -12.42
CA LEU A 115 6.54 10.68 -11.79
C LEU A 115 5.84 9.58 -12.60
N ARG A 116 4.69 9.87 -13.23
CA ARG A 116 4.05 8.93 -14.17
C ARG A 116 4.96 8.59 -15.33
N TYR A 117 5.55 9.62 -15.95
CA TYR A 117 6.48 9.42 -17.03
C TYR A 117 7.71 8.62 -16.57
N ARG A 118 8.24 8.92 -15.38
CA ARG A 118 9.34 8.15 -14.76
C ARG A 118 9.00 6.66 -14.65
N TYR A 119 7.84 6.30 -14.10
CA TYR A 119 7.45 4.89 -13.99
C TYR A 119 7.25 4.24 -15.37
N LEU A 120 6.65 4.95 -16.33
CA LEU A 120 6.49 4.45 -17.68
C LEU A 120 7.85 4.10 -18.32
N CYS A 121 8.85 4.98 -18.17
CA CYS A 121 10.20 4.74 -18.66
C CYS A 121 10.93 3.58 -17.97
N MET A 122 10.50 3.14 -16.77
CA MET A 122 11.06 1.96 -16.11
C MET A 122 10.48 0.65 -16.65
N CYS A 123 9.34 0.72 -17.36
CA CYS A 123 8.65 -0.44 -17.92
C CYS A 123 8.98 -0.69 -19.40
N ILE A 124 9.70 0.23 -20.05
CA ILE A 124 10.14 0.16 -21.44
C ILE A 124 11.62 -0.22 -21.44
#